data_AF-A0A0E9U7Y5-F1
#
_entry.id   AF-A0A0E9U7Y5-F1
#
_cell.length_a   1.000
_cell.length_b   1.000
_cell.length_c   1.000
_cell.angle_alpha   90.00
_cell.angle_beta   90.00
_cell.angle_gamma   90.00
#
_symmetry.space_group_name_H-M   'P 1'
#
loop_
_entity.id
_entity.type
_entity.pdbx_description
1 polymer ?
#
loop_
_entity_poly.entity_id
_entity_poly.type
_entity_poly.pdbx_seq_one_letter_code
_entity_poly.pdbx_strand_id
1 'polypeptide(L)' 'MTPTLNYIKREWAFFLEINDSPEIAPSLLWETGKAVLRGKIISYSTHKKKKTTNRKRT' A
#
# COMPACT_ATOMS: atom_id res chain seq x y z
N MET A 1 10.54 7.66 11.91
CA MET A 1 9.36 7.02 11.29
C MET A 1 9.82 6.06 10.20
N THR A 2 9.29 4.84 10.07
CA THR A 2 9.87 3.81 9.19
C THR A 2 9.52 4.05 7.71
N PRO A 3 10.41 3.71 6.74
CA PRO A 3 10.13 3.88 5.30
C PRO A 3 8.86 3.17 4.82
N THR A 4 8.56 2.00 5.40
CA THR A 4 7.34 1.24 5.11
C THR A 4 6.08 1.99 5.53
N LEU A 5 6.11 2.66 6.69
CA LEU A 5 4.95 3.41 7.18
C LEU A 5 4.68 4.65 6.32
N ASN A 6 5.73 5.35 5.88
CA ASN A 6 5.59 6.47 4.95
C ASN A 6 5.00 6.03 3.60
N TYR A 7 5.43 4.88 3.09
CA TYR A 7 4.85 4.29 1.88
C TYR A 7 3.35 3.99 2.08
N ILE A 8 2.98 3.26 3.14
CA ILE A 8 1.57 2.92 3.40
C ILE A 8 0.71 4.17 3.54
N LYS A 9 1.18 5.21 4.25
CA LYS A 9 0.44 6.46 4.39
C LYS A 9 0.20 7.16 3.06
N ARG A 10 1.22 7.21 2.19
CA ARG A 10 1.08 7.80 0.85
C ARG A 10 0.07 7.03 0.01
N GLU A 11 0.16 5.70 0.01
CA GLU A 11 -0.75 4.86 -0.77
C GLU A 11 -2.19 4.93 -0.26
N TRP A 12 -2.38 5.07 1.06
CA TRP A 12 -3.70 5.28 1.65
C TRP A 12 -4.30 6.63 1.27
N ALA A 13 -3.51 7.71 1.38
CA ALA A 13 -3.96 9.05 0.99
C ALA A 13 -4.36 9.10 -0.49
N PHE A 14 -3.55 8.53 -1.38
CA PHE A 14 -3.85 8.43 -2.81
C PHE A 14 -5.11 7.61 -3.09
N PHE A 15 -5.33 6.52 -2.36
CA PHE A 15 -6.57 5.74 -2.50
C PHE A 15 -7.80 6.58 -2.11
N LEU A 16 -7.74 7.30 -0.99
CA LEU A 16 -8.84 8.16 -0.55
C LEU A 16 -9.10 9.32 -1.51
N GLU A 17 -8.05 9.98 -2.01
CA GLU A 17 -8.16 11.09 -2.98
C GLU A 17 -8.99 10.72 -4.21
N ILE A 18 -8.92 9.45 -4.64
CA ILE A 18 -9.61 8.96 -5.85
C ILE A 18 -11.00 8.40 -5.53
N ASN A 19 -11.18 7.77 -4.36
CA ASN A 19 -12.33 6.91 -4.09
C ASN A 19 -13.26 7.45 -2.99
N ASP A 20 -12.83 8.42 -2.20
CA ASP A 20 -13.65 9.03 -1.15
C ASP A 20 -14.62 10.05 -1.79
N SER A 21 -15.79 9.54 -2.19
CA SER A 21 -16.87 10.29 -2.82
C SER A 21 -18.16 10.12 -2.02
N PRO A 22 -19.06 11.13 -1.99
CA PRO A 22 -20.36 11.03 -1.32
C PRO A 22 -21.23 9.84 -1.78
N GLU A 23 -21.00 9.32 -2.98
CA GLU A 23 -21.74 8.18 -3.55
C GLU A 23 -21.29 6.82 -2.99
N ILE A 24 -20.12 6.76 -2.37
CA ILE A 24 -19.51 5.52 -1.89
C ILE A 24 -19.81 5.34 -0.40
N ALA A 25 -20.40 4.19 -0.06
CA ALA A 25 -20.62 3.84 1.34
C ALA A 25 -19.28 3.73 2.10
N PRO A 26 -19.14 4.31 3.30
CA PRO A 26 -17.89 4.26 4.08
C PRO A 26 -17.38 2.84 4.36
N SER A 27 -18.30 1.88 4.54
CA SER A 27 -17.96 0.46 4.70
C SER A 27 -17.32 -0.12 3.44
N LEU A 28 -17.87 0.16 2.26
CA LEU A 28 -17.32 -0.28 0.98
C LEU A 28 -15.94 0.34 0.74
N LEU A 29 -15.78 1.63 1.02
CA LEU A 29 -14.49 2.33 0.93
C LEU A 29 -13.43 1.68 1.84
N TRP A 30 -13.79 1.34 3.07
CA TRP A 30 -12.89 0.68 4.02
C TRP A 30 -12.51 -0.75 3.60
N GLU A 31 -13.48 -1.57 3.19
CA GLU A 31 -13.21 -2.95 2.78
C GLU A 31 -12.32 -3.01 1.53
N THR A 32 -12.63 -2.21 0.52
CA THR A 32 -11.84 -2.13 -0.72
C THR A 32 -10.45 -1.53 -0.46
N GLY A 33 -10.38 -0.47 0.34
CA GLY A 33 -9.14 0.17 0.74
C GLY A 33 -8.18 -0.78 1.47
N LYS A 34 -8.70 -1.62 2.39
CA LYS A 34 -7.90 -2.68 3.04
C LYS A 34 -7.35 -3.69 2.04
N ALA A 35 -8.16 -4.11 1.06
CA ALA A 35 -7.72 -5.07 0.04
C ALA A 35 -6.57 -4.49 -0.81
N VAL A 36 -6.69 -3.22 -1.22
CA VAL A 36 -5.66 -2.49 -1.97
C VAL A 36 -4.36 -2.37 -1.16
N LEU A 37 -4.44 -1.94 0.10
CA LEU A 37 -3.27 -1.80 0.96
C LEU A 37 -2.55 -3.14 1.18
N ARG A 38 -3.29 -4.25 1.37
CA ARG A 38 -2.70 -5.59 1.47
C ARG A 38 -1.89 -5.95 0.22
N GLY A 39 -2.45 -5.75 -0.97
CA GLY A 39 -1.74 -5.99 -2.24
C GLY A 39 -0.47 -5.16 -2.36
N LYS A 40 -0.54 -3.87 -2.00
CA LYS A 40 0.62 -2.96 -2.03
C LYS A 40 1.71 -3.35 -1.02
N ILE A 41 1.34 -3.78 0.19
CA ILE A 41 2.30 -4.24 1.21
C ILE A 41 3.04 -5.51 0.76
N ILE A 42 2.32 -6.46 0.17
CA ILE A 42 2.90 -7.69 -0.39
C ILE A 42 3.87 -7.33 -1.52
N SER A 43 3.47 -6.47 -2.46
CA SER A 43 4.32 -6.01 -3.56
C SER A 43 5.59 -5.29 -3.07
N TYR A 44 5.46 -4.38 -2.11
CA TYR A 44 6.58 -3.66 -1.52
C TYR A 44 7.58 -4.62 -0.82
N SER A 45 7.06 -5.57 -0.05
CA SER A 45 7.88 -6.53 0.70
C SER A 45 8.62 -7.50 -0.22
N THR A 46 7.98 -7.98 -1.28
CA THR A 46 8.60 -8.86 -2.29
C THR A 46 9.69 -8.13 -3.08
N HIS A 47 9.46 -6.87 -3.48
CA HIS A 47 10.48 -6.03 -4.11
C HIS A 47 11.69 -5.79 -3.21
N LYS A 48 11.47 -5.52 -1.92
CA LYS A 48 12.55 -5.33 -0.95
C LYS A 48 13.40 -6.59 -0.82
N LYS A 49 12.76 -7.77 -0.72
CA LYS A 49 13.47 -9.08 -0.67
C LYS A 49 14.34 -9.31 -1.91
N LYS A 50 13.83 -9.06 -3.11
CA LYS A 50 14.60 -9.20 -4.37
C LYS A 50 15.82 -8.28 -4.41
N LYS A 51 15.69 -7.02 -4.00
CA LYS A 51 16.82 -6.08 -3.92
C LYS A 51 17.87 -6.50 -2.90
N THR A 52 17.47 -7.02 -1.74
CA THR A 52 18.43 -7.52 -0.75
C THR A 52 19.10 -8.82 -1.16
N THR A 53 18.41 -9.73 -1.87
CA THR A 53 19.00 -10.98 -2.36
C THR A 53 19.97 -10.73 -3.52
N ASN A 54 19.65 -9.82 -4.45
CA ASN A 54 20.57 -9.45 -5.52
C ASN A 54 21.83 -8.74 -4.99
N ARG A 55 21.70 -7.90 -3.95
CA ARG A 55 22.86 -7.23 -3.33
C ARG A 55 23.81 -8.16 -2.55
N LYS A 56 23.38 -9.37 -2.20
CA LYS A 56 24.22 -10.37 -1.51
C LYS A 56 24.94 -11.32 -2.48
N ARG A 57 24.65 -11.27 -3.78
CA ARG A 57 25.25 -12.12 -4.83
C ARG A 57 26.31 -11.39 -5.66
N THR A 58 26.53 -10.10 -5.38
CA THR A 58 27.61 -9.24 -5.88
C THR A 58 28.51 -8.88 -4.73
#